data_AF-A0A6A6V7V8-F1
#
_entry.id   AF-A0A6A6V7V8-F1
#
_cell.length_a   1.000
_cell.length_b   1.000
_cell.length_c   1.000
_cell.angle_alpha   90.00
_cell.angle_beta   90.00
_cell.angle_gamma   90.00
#
_symmetry.space_group_name_H-M   'P 1'
#
loop_
_entity.id
_entity.type
_entity.pdbx_description
1 polymer ?
#
loop_
_entity_poly.entity_id
_entity_poly.type
_entity_poly.pdbx_seq_one_letter_code
_entity_poly.pdbx_strand_id
1 'polypeptide(L)'
;MARPAEPIPEETRAIPHSHRLPVDHRDVVRIFSKLSRASLLALTQQWLAKKNRVFCRPYLRKDAEVTDSYDPDDYYLPATTHEELQETYRQLSTRKGGRREVLNRVLLGDWRTGISMYQLGTAEIQHLLDHPTALRWTAQRIVRSSTPTPGADEVTNETDHLPRFQMQTFLSNLSADITPVMRAHYLLTRVQKLPLTILRVYMHDSPYTSELSLANNETRSTGTQKNSARAVLFIFPNGSPFVFVSLATNTGQLVDADGRRLRDHVLQAIPRALSRRNVRYALVNTSFSTKNLNALLAYRGPGKTTAAPGGYSIFSDHSLSQNALDIVATGRSSFTAQEENTKEKEKDGTGEKDLQEATQPAKRTRGRPPARRKPDAEVSNDESNKRRRIAQGRFGVSGDADDGVGIEAFRVGIRDAFPGLSNGSVSVPALVDSETGSEWRPDVRVGFRGKHVFAGIRELVERGVVDGVSMPGWMTGEVEGVGEGEGEDGVTSKRGVGRVSAFAAFLGWHQGEDGSGR
;
A
#
# COMPACT_ATOMS: atom_id res chain seq x y z
N MET A 1 14.43 -44.44 -29.97
CA MET A 1 13.82 -44.79 -28.68
C MET A 1 14.17 -43.69 -27.69
N ALA A 2 13.20 -42.85 -27.32
CA ALA A 2 13.40 -41.80 -26.34
C ALA A 2 13.56 -42.45 -24.96
N ARG A 3 14.63 -42.12 -24.22
CA ARG A 3 14.81 -42.55 -22.83
C ARG A 3 13.60 -42.07 -22.02
N PRO A 4 12.96 -42.93 -21.21
CA PRO A 4 11.95 -42.48 -20.27
C PRO A 4 12.63 -41.50 -19.28
N ALA A 5 12.02 -40.34 -19.08
CA ALA A 5 12.49 -39.38 -18.09
C ALA A 5 12.49 -40.06 -16.72
N GLU A 6 13.64 -40.10 -16.06
CA GLU A 6 13.75 -40.57 -14.68
C GLU A 6 12.78 -39.76 -13.79
N PRO A 7 12.04 -40.41 -12.88
CA PRO A 7 11.19 -39.69 -11.94
C PRO A 7 12.08 -38.79 -11.07
N ILE A 8 11.82 -37.49 -11.12
CA ILE A 8 12.46 -36.50 -10.25
C ILE A 8 12.27 -37.00 -8.80
N PRO A 9 13.34 -37.13 -8.00
CA PRO A 9 13.22 -37.56 -6.61
C PRO A 9 12.23 -36.68 -5.85
N GLU A 10 11.24 -37.30 -5.17
CA GLU A 10 10.22 -36.58 -4.39
C GLU A 10 10.84 -35.63 -3.33
N GLU A 11 12.08 -35.89 -2.95
CA GLU A 11 12.92 -35.11 -2.03
C GLU A 11 13.34 -33.73 -2.56
N THR A 12 13.05 -33.37 -3.81
CA THR A 12 13.33 -32.02 -4.34
C THR A 12 12.08 -31.18 -4.57
N ARG A 13 10.89 -31.65 -4.15
CA ARG A 13 9.64 -30.94 -4.43
C ARG A 13 9.39 -29.79 -3.45
N ALA A 14 8.74 -28.72 -3.94
CA ALA A 14 8.21 -27.65 -3.10
C ALA A 14 7.29 -28.21 -1.99
N ILE A 15 7.29 -27.56 -0.82
CA ILE A 15 6.56 -28.03 0.35
C ILE A 15 5.05 -28.00 0.08
N PRO A 16 4.32 -29.12 0.31
CA PRO A 16 2.90 -29.18 0.02
C PRO A 16 2.08 -28.33 1.00
N HIS A 17 0.89 -27.92 0.57
CA HIS A 17 -0.05 -27.18 1.41
C HIS A 17 -0.50 -27.92 2.67
N SER A 18 -0.49 -29.26 2.63
CA SER A 18 -0.90 -30.15 3.72
C SER A 18 0.17 -30.34 4.80
N HIS A 19 1.41 -29.92 4.57
CA HIS A 19 2.48 -30.01 5.56
C HIS A 19 2.09 -29.22 6.81
N ARG A 20 2.25 -29.81 8.00
CA ARG A 20 1.79 -29.24 9.28
C ARG A 20 2.96 -28.82 10.15
N LEU A 21 2.81 -27.65 10.76
CA LEU A 21 3.68 -27.19 11.84
C LEU A 21 3.01 -27.47 13.19
N PRO A 22 3.79 -27.80 14.23
CA PRO A 22 3.26 -27.91 15.59
C PRO A 22 2.58 -26.62 16.04
N VAL A 23 1.62 -26.76 16.96
CA VAL A 23 0.87 -25.62 17.51
C VAL A 23 1.79 -24.64 18.25
N ASP A 24 2.82 -25.16 18.91
CA ASP A 24 3.82 -24.38 19.67
C ASP A 24 4.83 -23.66 18.77
N HIS A 25 4.83 -23.94 17.46
CA HIS A 25 5.76 -23.32 16.54
C HIS A 25 5.65 -21.79 16.59
N ARG A 26 6.78 -21.11 16.81
CA ARG A 26 6.85 -19.65 16.99
C ARG A 26 6.05 -18.85 15.95
N ASP A 27 6.10 -19.23 14.67
CA ASP A 27 5.35 -18.51 13.62
C ASP A 27 3.83 -18.67 13.75
N VAL A 28 3.38 -19.85 14.15
CA VAL A 28 1.96 -20.11 14.41
C VAL A 28 1.51 -19.24 15.57
N VAL A 29 2.22 -19.29 16.70
CA VAL A 29 1.91 -18.47 17.88
C VAL A 29 1.96 -16.96 17.54
N ARG A 30 2.99 -16.51 16.82
CA ARG A 30 3.19 -15.12 16.41
C ARG A 30 2.08 -14.60 15.51
N ILE A 31 1.63 -15.37 14.53
CA ILE A 31 0.60 -14.93 13.57
C ILE A 31 -0.79 -15.01 14.20
N PHE A 32 -1.13 -16.14 14.81
CA PHE A 32 -2.46 -16.37 15.37
C PHE A 32 -2.77 -15.49 16.59
N SER A 33 -1.76 -15.10 17.36
CA SER A 33 -1.93 -14.15 18.47
C SER A 33 -2.39 -12.75 18.03
N LYS A 34 -2.13 -12.35 16.78
CA LYS A 34 -2.44 -11.02 16.25
C LYS A 34 -3.76 -10.93 15.50
N LEU A 35 -4.37 -12.06 15.18
CA LEU A 35 -5.62 -12.07 14.42
C LEU A 35 -6.78 -11.63 15.28
N SER A 36 -7.69 -10.86 14.69
CA SER A 36 -8.95 -10.50 15.35
C SER A 36 -9.85 -11.73 15.50
N ARG A 37 -10.81 -11.66 16.42
CA ARG A 37 -11.82 -12.72 16.59
C ARG A 37 -12.60 -12.96 15.28
N ALA A 38 -12.99 -11.90 14.59
CA ALA A 38 -13.73 -11.99 13.34
C ALA A 38 -12.90 -12.66 12.24
N SER A 39 -11.62 -12.29 12.13
CA SER A 39 -10.69 -12.86 11.16
C SER A 39 -10.45 -14.35 11.42
N LEU A 40 -10.28 -14.76 12.69
CA LEU A 40 -10.14 -16.17 13.06
C LEU A 40 -11.37 -17.00 12.64
N LEU A 41 -12.58 -16.50 12.93
CA LEU A 41 -13.82 -17.20 12.56
C LEU A 41 -14.03 -17.27 11.04
N ALA A 42 -13.72 -16.20 10.31
CA ALA A 42 -13.79 -16.21 8.85
C ALA A 42 -12.80 -17.21 8.24
N LEU A 43 -11.58 -17.27 8.76
CA LEU A 43 -10.56 -18.21 8.33
C LEU A 43 -10.94 -19.66 8.63
N THR A 44 -11.48 -19.97 9.82
CA THR A 44 -11.89 -21.35 10.14
C THR A 44 -13.02 -21.81 9.22
N GLN A 45 -13.99 -20.95 8.92
CA GLN A 45 -15.03 -21.26 7.93
C GLN A 45 -14.44 -21.47 6.52
N GLN A 46 -13.47 -20.66 6.11
CA GLN A 46 -12.76 -20.85 4.84
C GLN A 46 -12.00 -22.18 4.81
N TRP A 47 -11.34 -22.59 5.90
CA TRP A 47 -10.58 -23.84 5.97
C TRP A 47 -11.49 -25.07 5.93
N LEU A 48 -12.68 -24.99 6.51
CA LEU A 48 -13.69 -26.07 6.53
C LEU A 48 -14.44 -26.23 5.20
N ALA A 49 -14.32 -25.25 4.29
CA ALA A 49 -14.94 -25.29 2.97
C ALA A 49 -14.45 -26.51 2.16
N LYS A 50 -15.35 -27.12 1.37
CA LYS A 50 -15.10 -28.37 0.62
C LYS A 50 -13.79 -28.37 -0.19
N LYS A 51 -13.42 -27.22 -0.78
CA LYS A 51 -12.21 -27.03 -1.59
C LYS A 51 -10.91 -27.18 -0.79
N ASN A 52 -10.94 -26.85 0.50
CA ASN A 52 -9.76 -26.71 1.35
C ASN A 52 -9.57 -27.88 2.32
N ARG A 53 -10.56 -28.78 2.41
CA ARG A 53 -10.55 -29.92 3.36
C ARG A 53 -9.33 -30.84 3.21
N VAL A 54 -8.80 -30.97 1.98
CA VAL A 54 -7.67 -31.85 1.68
C VAL A 54 -6.40 -31.41 2.42
N PHE A 55 -6.15 -30.10 2.51
CA PHE A 55 -4.95 -29.55 3.14
C PHE A 55 -5.19 -28.86 4.49
N CYS A 56 -6.45 -28.62 4.88
CA CYS A 56 -6.82 -28.07 6.19
C CYS A 56 -7.62 -29.06 7.06
N ARG A 57 -7.40 -30.37 6.93
CA ARG A 57 -8.19 -31.39 7.64
C ARG A 57 -8.17 -31.17 9.18
N PRO A 58 -9.32 -30.91 9.83
CA PRO A 58 -9.40 -30.83 11.28
C PRO A 58 -9.26 -32.22 11.91
N TYR A 59 -8.97 -32.26 13.20
CA TYR A 59 -9.00 -33.47 14.01
C TYR A 59 -10.45 -33.85 14.32
N LEU A 60 -10.89 -35.03 13.87
CA LEU A 60 -12.25 -35.51 14.05
C LEU A 60 -12.28 -36.74 14.97
N ARG A 61 -13.47 -37.08 15.48
CA ARG A 61 -13.67 -38.23 16.38
C ARG A 61 -13.13 -39.56 15.81
N LYS A 62 -13.25 -39.76 14.50
CA LYS A 62 -12.69 -40.94 13.80
C LYS A 62 -11.17 -41.04 13.94
N ASP A 63 -10.47 -39.92 14.06
CA ASP A 63 -9.02 -39.90 14.22
C ASP A 63 -8.63 -40.25 15.68
N ALA A 64 -9.50 -39.93 16.64
CA ALA A 64 -9.31 -40.30 18.05
C ALA A 64 -9.49 -41.80 18.31
N GLU A 65 -10.45 -42.44 17.65
CA GLU A 65 -10.68 -43.90 17.72
C GLU A 65 -9.50 -44.70 17.15
N VAL A 66 -8.76 -44.14 16.19
CA VAL A 66 -7.60 -44.79 15.56
C VAL A 66 -6.32 -44.63 16.40
N THR A 67 -6.18 -43.52 17.12
CA THR A 67 -4.93 -43.17 17.82
C THR A 67 -4.94 -43.61 19.29
N ASP A 68 -6.08 -44.15 19.78
CA ASP A 68 -6.31 -44.54 21.19
C ASP A 68 -5.92 -43.44 22.19
N SER A 69 -6.04 -42.18 21.76
CA SER A 69 -5.58 -40.98 22.46
C SER A 69 -6.74 -40.24 23.12
N TYR A 70 -7.77 -40.96 23.55
CA TYR A 70 -8.91 -40.38 24.26
C TYR A 70 -8.47 -40.04 25.69
N ASP A 71 -7.98 -38.82 25.87
CA ASP A 71 -7.77 -38.26 27.20
C ASP A 71 -9.13 -37.74 27.71
N PRO A 72 -9.71 -38.32 28.77
CA PRO A 72 -10.95 -37.83 29.35
C PRO A 72 -10.87 -36.37 29.85
N ASP A 73 -9.66 -35.82 29.99
CA ASP A 73 -9.42 -34.42 30.37
C ASP A 73 -9.32 -33.44 29.17
N ASP A 74 -9.58 -33.91 27.94
CA ASP A 74 -9.62 -33.04 26.76
C ASP A 74 -10.68 -31.93 26.88
N TYR A 75 -10.24 -30.68 26.99
CA TYR A 75 -11.12 -29.51 27.15
C TYR A 75 -12.08 -29.28 25.96
N TYR A 76 -11.77 -29.82 24.78
CA TYR A 76 -12.57 -29.69 23.56
C TYR A 76 -12.86 -31.05 22.93
N LEU A 77 -14.12 -31.47 22.99
CA LEU A 77 -14.58 -32.70 22.35
C LEU A 77 -14.48 -32.59 20.81
N PRO A 78 -13.80 -33.54 20.14
CA PRO A 78 -13.67 -33.53 18.68
C PRO A 78 -15.01 -33.80 18.00
N ALA A 79 -15.30 -33.04 16.94
CA ALA A 79 -16.53 -33.17 16.17
C ALA A 79 -16.57 -34.51 15.39
N THR A 80 -17.78 -34.99 15.10
CA THR A 80 -17.99 -36.22 14.33
C THR A 80 -17.84 -35.96 12.83
N THR A 81 -18.30 -34.79 12.38
CA THR A 81 -18.28 -34.42 10.95
C THR A 81 -17.79 -33.00 10.73
N HIS A 82 -17.33 -32.71 9.50
CA HIS A 82 -16.94 -31.36 9.10
C HIS A 82 -18.11 -30.36 9.12
N GLU A 83 -19.34 -30.84 8.91
CA GLU A 83 -20.55 -30.00 8.86
C GLU A 83 -20.98 -29.58 10.26
N GLU A 84 -20.93 -30.51 11.22
CA GLU A 84 -21.11 -30.23 12.64
C GLU A 84 -20.10 -29.18 13.13
N LEU A 85 -18.84 -29.31 12.72
CA LEU A 85 -17.81 -28.35 13.08
C LEU A 85 -18.06 -26.97 12.46
N GLN A 86 -18.51 -26.93 11.20
CA GLN A 86 -18.88 -25.68 10.54
C GLN A 86 -20.05 -24.98 11.25
N GLU A 87 -21.07 -25.74 11.69
CA GLU A 87 -22.18 -25.17 12.46
C GLU A 87 -21.73 -24.66 13.82
N THR A 88 -20.80 -25.36 14.48
CA THR A 88 -20.22 -24.90 15.75
C THR A 88 -19.52 -23.55 15.60
N TYR A 89 -18.73 -23.36 14.54
CA TYR A 89 -18.09 -22.08 14.26
C TYR A 89 -19.10 -20.99 13.83
N ARG A 90 -20.22 -21.38 13.20
CA ARG A 90 -21.31 -20.45 12.89
C ARG A 90 -22.00 -19.96 14.17
N GLN A 91 -22.30 -20.85 15.10
CA GLN A 91 -22.86 -20.50 16.40
C GLN A 91 -21.90 -19.65 17.23
N LEU A 92 -20.60 -19.98 17.23
CA LEU A 92 -19.57 -19.14 17.85
C LEU A 92 -19.53 -17.75 17.23
N SER A 93 -19.77 -17.60 15.93
CA SER A 93 -19.81 -16.27 15.30
C SER A 93 -20.98 -15.41 15.77
N THR A 94 -22.15 -16.02 15.98
CA THR A 94 -23.35 -15.33 16.49
C THR A 94 -23.24 -15.00 17.98
N ARG A 95 -22.58 -15.86 18.75
CA ARG A 95 -22.37 -15.64 20.19
C ARG A 95 -21.37 -14.51 20.43
N LYS A 96 -21.58 -13.69 21.45
CA LYS A 96 -20.54 -12.81 22.00
C LYS A 96 -19.57 -13.66 22.83
N GLY A 97 -18.28 -13.61 22.51
CA GLY A 97 -17.25 -14.41 23.19
C GLY A 97 -15.87 -13.79 23.01
N GLY A 98 -14.90 -14.28 23.79
CA GLY A 98 -13.53 -13.76 23.75
C GLY A 98 -12.75 -14.25 22.53
N ARG A 99 -11.72 -13.49 22.12
CA ARG A 99 -10.74 -13.94 21.10
C ARG A 99 -10.01 -15.21 21.52
N ARG A 100 -9.60 -15.27 22.80
CA ARG A 100 -8.81 -16.38 23.37
C ARG A 100 -9.57 -17.70 23.37
N GLU A 101 -10.90 -17.65 23.53
CA GLU A 101 -11.76 -18.83 23.45
C GLU A 101 -11.71 -19.46 22.04
N VAL A 102 -11.90 -18.64 21.00
CA VAL A 102 -11.86 -19.10 19.61
C VAL A 102 -10.46 -19.60 19.26
N LEU A 103 -9.42 -18.87 19.67
CA LEU A 103 -8.03 -19.26 19.43
C LEU A 103 -7.69 -20.61 20.07
N ASN A 104 -8.04 -20.80 21.34
CA ASN A 104 -7.79 -22.05 22.06
C ASN A 104 -8.56 -23.20 21.43
N ARG A 105 -9.83 -22.98 21.04
CA ARG A 105 -10.60 -24.01 20.33
C ARG A 105 -9.93 -24.44 19.02
N VAL A 106 -9.45 -23.48 18.24
CA VAL A 106 -8.75 -23.76 16.96
C VAL A 106 -7.46 -24.52 17.20
N LEU A 107 -6.59 -24.04 18.10
CA LEU A 107 -5.24 -24.57 18.27
C LEU A 107 -5.20 -25.84 19.15
N LEU A 108 -5.95 -25.87 20.25
CA LEU A 108 -5.94 -26.98 21.22
C LEU A 108 -7.04 -28.02 20.96
N GLY A 109 -8.10 -27.64 20.24
CA GLY A 109 -9.20 -28.56 19.92
C GLY A 109 -9.09 -29.08 18.50
N ASP A 110 -9.58 -28.29 17.54
CA ASP A 110 -9.89 -28.76 16.19
C ASP A 110 -8.64 -28.96 15.30
N TRP A 111 -7.53 -28.27 15.57
CA TRP A 111 -6.24 -28.45 14.88
C TRP A 111 -5.08 -28.76 15.85
N ARG A 112 -5.37 -29.51 16.92
CA ARG A 112 -4.38 -29.95 17.91
C ARG A 112 -3.17 -30.71 17.33
N THR A 113 -3.37 -31.38 16.19
CA THR A 113 -2.31 -32.12 15.48
C THR A 113 -1.38 -31.22 14.65
N GLY A 114 -1.60 -29.90 14.69
CA GLY A 114 -0.79 -28.90 14.00
C GLY A 114 -1.55 -28.16 12.91
N ILE A 115 -0.99 -27.01 12.55
CA ILE A 115 -1.54 -26.06 11.58
C ILE A 115 -0.83 -26.25 10.24
N SER A 116 -1.59 -26.38 9.17
CA SER A 116 -1.01 -26.58 7.84
C SER A 116 -0.36 -25.31 7.29
N MET A 117 0.59 -25.48 6.36
CA MET A 117 1.28 -24.36 5.70
C MET A 117 0.30 -23.45 4.94
N TYR A 118 -0.78 -24.01 4.39
CA TYR A 118 -1.85 -23.21 3.81
C TYR A 118 -2.60 -22.38 4.88
N GLN A 119 -2.92 -22.98 6.03
CA GLN A 119 -3.58 -22.25 7.12
C GLN A 119 -2.70 -21.12 7.64
N LEU A 120 -1.41 -21.38 7.89
CA LEU A 120 -0.45 -20.35 8.29
C LEU A 120 -0.38 -19.21 7.27
N GLY A 121 -0.26 -19.54 5.98
CA GLY A 121 -0.14 -18.54 4.92
C GLY A 121 -1.40 -17.69 4.73
N THR A 122 -2.59 -18.31 4.81
CA THR A 122 -3.85 -17.57 4.74
C THR A 122 -4.09 -16.71 5.97
N ALA A 123 -3.67 -17.16 7.16
CA ALA A 123 -3.75 -16.36 8.37
C ALA A 123 -2.81 -15.14 8.32
N GLU A 124 -1.59 -15.30 7.80
CA GLU A 124 -0.63 -14.21 7.62
C GLU A 124 -1.12 -13.17 6.61
N ILE A 125 -1.67 -13.61 5.47
CA ILE A 125 -2.27 -12.74 4.47
C ILE A 125 -3.48 -12.00 5.05
N GLN A 126 -4.34 -12.67 5.82
CA GLN A 126 -5.48 -12.02 6.46
C GLN A 126 -5.03 -10.94 7.45
N HIS A 127 -4.01 -11.21 8.28
CA HIS A 127 -3.45 -10.21 9.18
C HIS A 127 -2.93 -8.97 8.44
N LEU A 128 -2.26 -9.17 7.30
CA LEU A 128 -1.80 -8.09 6.43
C LEU A 128 -2.97 -7.26 5.87
N LEU A 129 -4.06 -7.91 5.44
CA LEU A 129 -5.23 -7.21 4.93
C LEU A 129 -5.98 -6.43 6.00
N ASP A 130 -6.00 -6.93 7.24
CA ASP A 130 -6.60 -6.24 8.38
C ASP A 130 -5.73 -5.05 8.84
N HIS A 131 -4.40 -5.14 8.68
CA HIS A 131 -3.44 -4.13 9.12
C HIS A 131 -2.49 -3.74 7.98
N PRO A 132 -2.90 -2.83 7.08
CA PRO A 132 -2.13 -2.46 5.89
C PRO A 132 -0.79 -1.76 6.19
N THR A 133 -0.55 -1.35 7.44
CA THR A 133 0.68 -0.72 7.95
C THR A 133 1.63 -1.67 8.68
N ALA A 134 1.29 -2.97 8.77
CA ALA A 134 2.06 -3.95 9.54
C ALA A 134 3.49 -4.18 9.00
N LEU A 135 3.65 -4.07 7.68
CA LEU A 135 4.88 -4.37 6.96
C LEU A 135 5.43 -3.14 6.24
N ARG A 136 6.76 -3.06 6.14
CA ARG A 136 7.43 -2.08 5.27
C ARG A 136 7.58 -2.66 3.87
N TRP A 137 7.16 -1.89 2.88
CA TRP A 137 7.15 -2.30 1.48
C TRP A 137 8.14 -1.47 0.66
N THR A 138 8.65 -2.09 -0.38
CA THR A 138 9.48 -1.44 -1.42
C THR A 138 8.89 -1.75 -2.79
N ALA A 139 8.70 -0.74 -3.63
CA ALA A 139 8.22 -0.92 -4.98
C ALA A 139 9.38 -1.15 -5.96
N GLN A 140 9.20 -2.07 -6.91
CA GLN A 140 10.11 -2.33 -8.02
C GLN A 140 9.34 -2.31 -9.32
N ARG A 141 9.94 -1.81 -10.39
CA ARG A 141 9.33 -1.75 -11.73
C ARG A 141 9.80 -2.93 -12.57
N ILE A 142 8.87 -3.63 -13.19
CA ILE A 142 9.15 -4.64 -14.22
C ILE A 142 9.47 -3.89 -15.50
N VAL A 143 10.64 -4.16 -16.05
CA VAL A 143 11.11 -3.60 -17.32
C VAL A 143 11.49 -4.76 -18.24
N ARG A 144 11.15 -4.65 -19.53
CA ARG A 144 11.62 -5.61 -20.53
C ARG A 144 13.12 -5.39 -20.76
N SER A 145 13.91 -6.43 -20.56
CA SER A 145 15.31 -6.46 -20.95
C SER A 145 15.35 -6.61 -22.48
N SER A 146 15.25 -5.49 -23.18
CA SER A 146 15.40 -5.42 -24.64
C SER A 146 16.88 -5.63 -24.98
N THR A 147 17.18 -6.58 -25.86
CA THR A 147 18.34 -6.46 -26.73
C THR A 147 17.99 -5.40 -27.76
N PRO A 148 18.72 -4.29 -27.86
CA PRO A 148 18.37 -3.22 -28.80
C PRO A 148 18.39 -3.78 -30.22
N THR A 149 17.20 -3.96 -30.81
CA THR A 149 17.07 -4.17 -32.25
C THR A 149 17.15 -2.79 -32.88
N PRO A 150 18.20 -2.47 -33.67
CA PRO A 150 18.29 -1.17 -34.33
C PRO A 150 17.15 -1.04 -35.35
N GLY A 151 16.31 -0.01 -35.20
CA GLY A 151 15.31 0.39 -36.21
C GLY A 151 13.82 0.23 -35.85
N ALA A 152 13.44 0.10 -34.58
CA ALA A 152 12.03 0.17 -34.18
C ALA A 152 11.66 1.60 -33.72
N ASP A 153 10.90 2.30 -34.56
CA ASP A 153 10.38 3.65 -34.28
C ASP A 153 9.64 3.73 -32.94
N GLU A 154 9.98 4.76 -32.17
CA GLU A 154 9.52 5.07 -30.81
C GLU A 154 8.05 5.55 -30.78
N VAL A 155 7.09 4.64 -30.93
CA VAL A 155 5.73 4.83 -30.35
C VAL A 155 5.16 3.48 -29.91
N THR A 156 5.88 2.74 -29.06
CA THR A 156 5.31 1.53 -28.47
C THR A 156 4.55 1.89 -27.20
N ASN A 157 3.25 1.66 -27.21
CA ASN A 157 2.39 1.70 -26.03
C ASN A 157 3.09 1.02 -24.84
N GLU A 158 3.31 1.75 -23.74
CA GLU A 158 3.94 1.24 -22.50
C GLU A 158 3.29 -0.07 -21.98
N THR A 159 2.04 -0.33 -22.38
CA THR A 159 1.24 -1.52 -22.04
C THR A 159 1.65 -2.79 -22.78
N ASP A 160 2.24 -2.71 -23.98
CA ASP A 160 2.69 -3.89 -24.74
C ASP A 160 3.92 -4.57 -24.11
N HIS A 161 4.54 -3.93 -23.12
CA HIS A 161 5.75 -4.40 -22.46
C HIS A 161 5.51 -5.11 -21.13
N LEU A 162 4.27 -5.28 -20.69
CA LEU A 162 3.96 -5.96 -19.42
C LEU A 162 3.84 -7.49 -19.60
N PRO A 163 4.41 -8.31 -18.69
CA PRO A 163 4.25 -9.75 -18.77
C PRO A 163 2.80 -10.16 -18.52
N ARG A 164 2.25 -11.00 -19.41
CA ARG A 164 0.96 -11.65 -19.16
C ARG A 164 1.08 -12.62 -17.99
N PHE A 165 0.49 -12.24 -16.86
CA PHE A 165 0.59 -12.97 -15.59
C PHE A 165 -0.39 -14.15 -15.54
N GLN A 166 0.11 -15.36 -15.77
CA GLN A 166 -0.65 -16.61 -15.54
C GLN A 166 -0.11 -17.32 -14.31
N MET A 167 -0.94 -17.38 -13.25
CA MET A 167 -0.57 -17.82 -11.91
C MET A 167 0.10 -19.21 -11.88
N GLN A 168 -0.49 -20.20 -12.58
CA GLN A 168 -0.01 -21.58 -12.55
C GLN A 168 1.37 -21.74 -13.20
N THR A 169 1.54 -21.23 -14.41
CA THR A 169 2.82 -21.28 -15.14
C THR A 169 3.91 -20.51 -14.42
N PHE A 170 3.57 -19.31 -13.91
CA PHE A 170 4.50 -18.51 -13.12
C PHE A 170 4.98 -19.26 -11.88
N LEU A 171 4.07 -19.86 -11.11
CA LEU A 171 4.42 -20.64 -9.91
C LEU A 171 5.31 -21.83 -10.25
N SER A 172 5.01 -22.56 -11.33
CA SER A 172 5.83 -23.71 -11.77
C SER A 172 7.23 -23.30 -12.19
N ASN A 173 7.37 -22.17 -12.88
CA ASN A 173 8.69 -21.67 -13.30
C ASN A 173 9.48 -21.16 -12.10
N LEU A 174 8.80 -20.45 -11.19
CA LEU A 174 9.41 -19.91 -9.97
C LEU A 174 9.88 -21.03 -9.04
N SER A 175 9.05 -22.06 -8.84
CA SER A 175 9.44 -23.21 -8.02
C SER A 175 10.61 -23.96 -8.66
N ALA A 176 10.62 -24.18 -9.97
CA ALA A 176 11.72 -24.85 -10.66
C ALA A 176 13.06 -24.11 -10.54
N ASP A 177 13.07 -22.77 -10.54
CA ASP A 177 14.29 -21.95 -10.42
C ASP A 177 14.82 -21.89 -8.97
N ILE A 178 13.93 -21.88 -7.97
CA ILE A 178 14.31 -21.75 -6.54
C ILE A 178 14.62 -23.09 -5.88
N THR A 179 13.95 -24.17 -6.32
CA THR A 179 14.09 -25.52 -5.78
C THR A 179 15.53 -26.01 -5.60
N PRO A 180 16.48 -25.75 -6.53
CA PRO A 180 17.88 -26.18 -6.39
C PRO A 180 18.59 -25.57 -5.18
N VAL A 181 18.12 -24.42 -4.69
CA VAL A 181 18.77 -23.65 -3.63
C VAL A 181 18.08 -23.86 -2.28
N MET A 182 16.76 -23.99 -2.27
CA MET A 182 15.98 -24.11 -1.03
C MET A 182 14.65 -24.83 -1.22
N ARG A 183 14.16 -25.41 -0.12
CA ARG A 183 12.77 -25.86 -0.01
C ARG A 183 11.90 -24.70 0.46
N ALA A 184 10.84 -24.42 -0.30
CA ALA A 184 9.89 -23.37 0.02
C ALA A 184 8.45 -23.84 -0.17
N HIS A 185 7.56 -23.25 0.62
CA HIS A 185 6.11 -23.29 0.42
C HIS A 185 5.67 -22.00 -0.28
N TYR A 186 4.90 -22.15 -1.36
CA TYR A 186 4.39 -21.01 -2.12
C TYR A 186 2.87 -20.94 -1.97
N LEU A 187 2.35 -19.77 -1.62
CA LEU A 187 0.92 -19.50 -1.60
C LEU A 187 0.63 -18.27 -2.46
N LEU A 188 -0.13 -18.46 -3.54
CA LEU A 188 -0.54 -17.41 -4.45
C LEU A 188 -2.05 -17.20 -4.32
N THR A 189 -2.50 -16.00 -4.00
CA THR A 189 -3.92 -15.72 -3.76
C THR A 189 -4.32 -14.36 -4.32
N ARG A 190 -5.47 -14.29 -4.97
CA ARG A 190 -6.08 -13.05 -5.44
C ARG A 190 -6.97 -12.47 -4.35
N VAL A 191 -6.79 -11.20 -4.03
CA VAL A 191 -7.66 -10.50 -3.08
C VAL A 191 -8.90 -10.02 -3.81
N GLN A 192 -10.08 -10.19 -3.21
CA GLN A 192 -11.35 -9.80 -3.85
C GLN A 192 -11.62 -8.30 -3.71
N LYS A 193 -11.31 -7.72 -2.53
CA LYS A 193 -11.58 -6.30 -2.23
C LYS A 193 -10.67 -5.33 -2.98
N LEU A 194 -9.47 -5.77 -3.31
CA LEU A 194 -8.45 -4.97 -4.00
C LEU A 194 -7.98 -5.75 -5.23
N PRO A 195 -7.82 -5.13 -6.41
CA PRO A 195 -7.41 -5.80 -7.63
C PRO A 195 -5.90 -6.12 -7.60
N LEU A 196 -5.48 -6.97 -6.66
CA LEU A 196 -4.09 -7.37 -6.47
C LEU A 196 -3.98 -8.88 -6.21
N THR A 197 -2.81 -9.42 -6.56
CA THR A 197 -2.43 -10.80 -6.28
C THR A 197 -1.27 -10.80 -5.29
N ILE A 198 -1.38 -11.60 -4.24
CA ILE A 198 -0.36 -11.76 -3.21
C ILE A 198 0.31 -13.12 -3.40
N LEU A 199 1.62 -13.11 -3.56
CA LEU A 199 2.49 -14.28 -3.47
C LEU A 199 3.18 -14.27 -2.12
N ARG A 200 3.02 -15.36 -1.37
CA ARG A 200 3.79 -15.64 -0.16
C ARG A 200 4.77 -16.77 -0.48
N VAL A 201 6.04 -16.53 -0.21
CA VAL A 201 7.10 -17.54 -0.29
C VAL A 201 7.61 -17.77 1.13
N TYR A 202 7.31 -18.92 1.72
CA TYR A 202 7.80 -19.30 3.04
C TYR A 202 8.93 -20.28 2.89
N MET A 203 10.08 -19.92 3.46
CA MET A 203 11.35 -20.54 3.12
C MET A 203 11.92 -21.26 4.33
N HIS A 204 12.69 -22.31 4.05
CA HIS A 204 13.42 -23.08 5.03
C HIS A 204 14.91 -23.11 4.67
N ASP A 205 15.79 -23.01 5.67
CA ASP A 205 17.24 -22.74 5.50
C ASP A 205 18.00 -23.76 4.65
N SER A 206 17.57 -25.01 4.61
CA SER A 206 18.34 -26.07 3.95
C SER A 206 17.47 -26.94 3.03
N PRO A 207 17.94 -27.23 1.81
CA PRO A 207 17.28 -28.14 0.88
C PRO A 207 17.27 -29.60 1.39
N TYR A 208 18.11 -29.92 2.39
CA TYR A 208 18.22 -31.25 2.99
C TYR A 208 17.44 -31.41 4.29
N THR A 209 16.77 -30.36 4.77
CA THR A 209 15.96 -30.45 5.99
C THR A 209 14.78 -31.40 5.75
N SER A 210 14.78 -32.53 6.45
CA SER A 210 13.69 -33.50 6.43
C SER A 210 12.41 -32.90 7.01
N GLU A 211 11.24 -33.39 6.59
CA GLU A 211 9.95 -32.88 7.07
C GLU A 211 9.80 -32.98 8.60
N LEU A 212 10.45 -33.94 9.26
CA LEU A 212 10.49 -34.04 10.73
C LEU A 212 11.34 -32.94 11.38
N SER A 213 12.43 -32.52 10.74
CA SER A 213 13.28 -31.43 11.25
C SER A 213 12.60 -30.07 11.16
N LEU A 214 11.58 -29.94 10.30
CA LEU A 214 10.71 -28.76 10.20
C LEU A 214 9.78 -28.61 11.40
N ALA A 215 9.33 -29.72 11.98
CA ALA A 215 8.47 -29.72 13.16
C ALA A 215 9.26 -29.45 14.46
N ASN A 216 10.50 -29.92 14.56
CA ASN A 216 11.28 -29.95 15.82
C ASN A 216 12.31 -28.82 16.00
N ASN A 217 12.18 -27.69 15.29
CA ASN A 217 13.16 -26.59 15.30
C ASN A 217 13.30 -25.84 16.65
N GLU A 218 12.75 -26.39 17.76
CA GLU A 218 12.86 -25.81 19.10
C GLU A 218 13.91 -26.48 19.99
N THR A 219 14.32 -27.73 19.78
CA THR A 219 14.99 -28.49 20.86
C THR A 219 16.51 -28.67 20.76
N ARG A 220 17.24 -28.08 19.79
CA ARG A 220 18.67 -28.42 19.67
C ARG A 220 19.68 -27.39 19.15
N SER A 221 19.44 -26.08 19.29
CA SER A 221 20.53 -25.10 19.07
C SER A 221 20.72 -24.16 20.27
N THR A 222 21.73 -24.48 21.07
CA THR A 222 22.33 -23.61 22.07
C THR A 222 22.96 -22.40 21.36
N GLY A 223 22.34 -21.23 21.52
CA GLY A 223 22.95 -19.92 21.25
C GLY A 223 23.19 -19.58 19.77
N THR A 224 22.59 -18.48 19.31
CA THR A 224 22.92 -17.69 18.10
C THR A 224 22.25 -17.99 16.74
N GLN A 225 21.61 -19.15 16.49
CA GLN A 225 20.89 -19.40 15.20
C GLN A 225 19.35 -19.47 15.32
N LYS A 226 18.72 -18.48 15.98
CA LYS A 226 17.29 -18.58 16.39
C LYS A 226 16.24 -18.03 15.41
N ASN A 227 16.55 -17.85 14.11
CA ASN A 227 15.65 -17.16 13.17
C ASN A 227 15.63 -17.78 11.75
N SER A 228 15.36 -19.07 11.60
CA SER A 228 15.55 -19.75 10.30
C SER A 228 14.35 -19.69 9.33
N ALA A 229 13.10 -19.55 9.80
CA ALA A 229 11.94 -19.50 8.90
C ALA A 229 11.48 -18.06 8.61
N ARG A 230 11.47 -17.67 7.33
CA ARG A 230 11.14 -16.31 6.88
C ARG A 230 10.16 -16.39 5.73
N ALA A 231 9.01 -15.71 5.84
CA ALA A 231 8.15 -15.46 4.70
C ALA A 231 8.59 -14.18 3.98
N VAL A 232 8.61 -14.22 2.66
CA VAL A 232 8.68 -13.04 1.79
C VAL A 232 7.33 -12.90 1.10
N LEU A 233 6.78 -11.70 1.10
CA LEU A 233 5.53 -11.37 0.43
C LEU A 233 5.82 -10.49 -0.80
N PHE A 234 5.20 -10.86 -1.90
CA PHE A 234 5.19 -10.09 -3.14
C PHE A 234 3.75 -9.75 -3.50
N ILE A 235 3.50 -8.50 -3.88
CA ILE A 235 2.19 -8.05 -4.32
C ILE A 235 2.30 -7.59 -5.77
N PHE A 236 1.41 -8.14 -6.61
CA PHE A 236 1.25 -7.82 -8.02
C PHE A 236 -0.10 -7.13 -8.21
N PRO A 237 -0.15 -5.79 -8.31
CA PRO A 237 -1.37 -5.08 -8.67
C PRO A 237 -1.76 -5.40 -10.12
N ASN A 238 -3.04 -5.60 -10.39
CA ASN A 238 -3.49 -5.98 -11.74
C ASN A 238 -3.28 -4.83 -12.72
N GLY A 239 -2.52 -5.04 -13.80
CA GLY A 239 -2.31 -4.02 -14.84
C GLY A 239 -1.32 -2.92 -14.46
N SER A 240 -0.52 -3.12 -13.40
CA SER A 240 0.58 -2.22 -13.02
C SER A 240 1.94 -2.83 -13.39
N PRO A 241 2.93 -2.04 -13.84
CA PRO A 241 4.31 -2.49 -14.01
C PRO A 241 5.05 -2.69 -12.68
N PHE A 242 4.42 -2.42 -11.54
CA PHE A 242 5.11 -2.46 -10.26
C PHE A 242 4.87 -3.77 -9.51
N VAL A 243 5.90 -4.24 -8.80
CA VAL A 243 5.85 -5.33 -7.83
C VAL A 243 6.22 -4.76 -6.48
N PHE A 244 5.40 -5.01 -5.46
CA PHE A 244 5.72 -4.60 -4.10
C PHE A 244 6.32 -5.78 -3.36
N VAL A 245 7.46 -5.55 -2.70
CA VAL A 245 8.21 -6.57 -1.99
C VAL A 245 8.26 -6.22 -0.51
N SER A 246 8.04 -7.22 0.34
CA SER A 246 8.25 -7.09 1.77
C SER A 246 8.70 -8.41 2.39
N LEU A 247 9.52 -8.30 3.44
CA LEU A 247 9.81 -9.40 4.34
C LEU A 247 8.74 -9.44 5.42
N ALA A 248 8.26 -10.63 5.78
CA ALA A 248 7.24 -10.84 6.82
C ALA A 248 7.79 -10.65 8.25
N THR A 249 8.60 -9.61 8.44
CA THR A 249 9.15 -9.16 9.72
C THR A 249 8.39 -7.91 10.16
N ASN A 250 7.99 -7.85 11.42
CA ASN A 250 7.26 -6.68 11.90
C ASN A 250 8.16 -5.44 11.85
N THR A 251 7.52 -4.30 11.63
CA THR A 251 8.18 -3.00 11.74
C THR A 251 8.94 -2.88 13.07
N GLY A 252 10.25 -2.62 13.01
CA GLY A 252 11.12 -2.45 14.18
C GLY A 252 11.91 -3.70 14.58
N GLN A 253 11.66 -4.86 13.97
CA GLN A 253 12.54 -6.02 14.15
C GLN A 253 13.76 -5.92 13.21
N LEU A 254 14.95 -6.20 13.75
CA LEU A 254 16.16 -6.30 12.95
C LEU A 254 16.01 -7.48 11.99
N VAL A 255 16.02 -7.15 10.70
CA VAL A 255 16.10 -8.16 9.64
C VAL A 255 17.52 -8.72 9.66
N ASP A 256 17.64 -10.03 9.72
CA ASP A 256 18.92 -10.72 9.67
C ASP A 256 19.51 -10.72 8.24
N ALA A 257 20.83 -10.87 8.13
CA ALA A 257 21.55 -10.81 6.85
C ALA A 257 21.09 -11.91 5.88
N ASP A 258 20.86 -13.12 6.38
CA ASP A 258 20.46 -14.25 5.53
C ASP A 258 19.05 -14.05 4.95
N GLY A 259 18.16 -13.37 5.67
CA GLY A 259 16.80 -13.06 5.21
C GLY A 259 16.80 -12.07 4.04
N ARG A 260 17.76 -11.13 4.04
CA ARG A 260 17.98 -10.21 2.92
C ARG A 260 18.53 -10.94 1.70
N ARG A 261 19.61 -11.70 1.87
CA ARG A 261 20.24 -12.50 0.78
C ARG A 261 19.22 -13.40 0.10
N LEU A 262 18.38 -14.02 0.91
CA LEU A 262 17.34 -14.92 0.49
C LEU A 262 16.21 -14.21 -0.24
N ARG A 263 15.71 -13.09 0.29
CA ARG A 263 14.79 -12.20 -0.43
C ARG A 263 15.37 -11.83 -1.79
N ASP A 264 16.63 -11.43 -1.83
CA ASP A 264 17.29 -10.98 -3.06
C ASP A 264 17.40 -12.13 -4.09
N HIS A 265 17.60 -13.36 -3.64
CA HIS A 265 17.55 -14.54 -4.51
C HIS A 265 16.17 -14.78 -5.12
N VAL A 266 15.10 -14.78 -4.30
CA VAL A 266 13.72 -14.92 -4.81
C VAL A 266 13.37 -13.76 -5.76
N LEU A 267 13.85 -12.55 -5.45
CA LEU A 267 13.64 -11.36 -6.26
C LEU A 267 14.32 -11.49 -7.64
N GLN A 268 15.51 -12.07 -7.71
CA GLN A 268 16.19 -12.38 -8.98
C GLN A 268 15.48 -13.48 -9.79
N ALA A 269 14.79 -14.41 -9.11
CA ALA A 269 14.03 -15.49 -9.75
C ALA A 269 12.70 -15.00 -10.37
N ILE A 270 12.07 -13.96 -9.82
CA ILE A 270 10.79 -13.43 -10.33
C ILE A 270 10.85 -13.02 -11.81
N PRO A 271 11.81 -12.17 -12.26
CA PRO A 271 11.91 -11.81 -13.67
C PRO A 271 12.13 -13.03 -14.57
N ARG A 272 12.89 -14.03 -14.11
CA ARG A 272 13.14 -15.28 -14.86
C ARG A 272 11.86 -16.09 -14.99
N ALA A 273 11.07 -16.19 -13.92
CA ALA A 273 9.78 -16.88 -13.91
C ALA A 273 8.71 -16.19 -14.79
N LEU A 274 8.77 -14.85 -14.91
CA LEU A 274 7.92 -14.06 -15.80
C LEU A 274 8.38 -14.07 -17.26
N SER A 275 9.66 -14.36 -17.51
CA SER A 275 10.27 -14.36 -18.84
C SER A 275 9.79 -15.53 -19.68
N ARG A 276 9.74 -15.32 -21.00
CA ARG A 276 9.41 -16.32 -22.00
C ARG A 276 10.56 -16.44 -23.00
N ARG A 277 10.51 -17.44 -23.88
CA ARG A 277 11.47 -17.53 -24.99
C ARG A 277 11.45 -16.20 -25.76
N ASN A 278 12.63 -15.59 -25.93
CA ASN A 278 12.87 -14.31 -26.59
C ASN A 278 12.28 -13.05 -25.91
N VAL A 279 11.72 -13.15 -24.70
CA VAL A 279 11.27 -11.99 -23.92
C VAL A 279 11.78 -12.12 -22.50
N ARG A 280 12.79 -11.33 -22.17
CA ARG A 280 13.39 -11.29 -20.84
C ARG A 280 12.90 -10.06 -20.08
N TYR A 281 12.63 -10.22 -18.80
CA TYR A 281 12.28 -9.14 -17.90
C TYR A 281 13.37 -8.92 -16.86
N ALA A 282 13.44 -7.71 -16.33
CA ALA A 282 14.26 -7.32 -15.19
C ALA A 282 13.39 -6.52 -14.21
N LEU A 283 13.78 -6.56 -12.93
CA LEU A 283 13.19 -5.70 -11.90
C LEU A 283 14.16 -4.56 -11.61
N VAL A 284 13.68 -3.32 -11.75
CA VAL A 284 14.42 -2.11 -11.42
C VAL A 284 13.90 -1.59 -10.09
N ASN A 285 14.80 -1.31 -9.16
CA ASN A 285 14.44 -0.70 -7.88
C ASN A 285 13.85 0.69 -8.12
N THR A 286 12.69 0.94 -7.51
CA THR A 286 12.21 2.31 -7.37
C THR A 286 12.63 2.82 -6.00
N SER A 287 12.87 4.12 -5.88
CA SER A 287 13.21 4.74 -4.59
C SER A 287 12.03 4.76 -3.61
N PHE A 288 10.81 4.34 -4.02
CA PHE A 288 9.61 4.42 -3.20
C PHE A 288 9.50 3.27 -2.19
N SER A 289 9.54 3.62 -0.91
CA SER A 289 9.30 2.72 0.21
C SER A 289 8.34 3.35 1.21
N THR A 290 7.36 2.58 1.67
CA THR A 290 6.38 3.03 2.68
C THR A 290 5.88 1.84 3.49
N LYS A 291 5.35 2.09 4.68
CA LYS A 291 4.65 1.05 5.45
C LYS A 291 3.20 0.89 5.02
N ASN A 292 2.62 1.91 4.38
CA ASN A 292 1.22 1.92 4.03
C ASN A 292 1.00 1.28 2.66
N LEU A 293 0.37 0.11 2.63
CA LEU A 293 0.03 -0.57 1.38
C LEU A 293 -0.96 0.23 0.51
N ASN A 294 -1.88 0.99 1.12
CA ASN A 294 -2.83 1.81 0.36
C ASN A 294 -2.13 2.98 -0.33
N ALA A 295 -1.11 3.56 0.32
CA ALA A 295 -0.24 4.55 -0.32
C ALA A 295 0.47 3.96 -1.55
N LEU A 296 0.98 2.72 -1.46
CA LEU A 296 1.56 2.04 -2.62
C LEU A 296 0.58 1.85 -3.77
N LEU A 297 -0.66 1.50 -3.46
CA LEU A 297 -1.70 1.35 -4.49
C LEU A 297 -2.13 2.70 -5.10
N ALA A 298 -2.14 3.78 -4.32
CA ALA A 298 -2.51 5.10 -4.83
C ALA A 298 -1.45 5.68 -5.78
N TYR A 299 -0.16 5.50 -5.47
CA TYR A 299 0.97 6.07 -6.24
C TYR A 299 1.62 5.13 -7.25
N ARG A 300 1.44 3.81 -7.12
CA ARG A 300 2.07 2.77 -7.96
C ARG A 300 1.11 1.61 -8.29
N GLY A 301 -0.18 1.76 -8.02
CA GLY A 301 -1.20 0.79 -8.39
C GLY A 301 -1.80 1.08 -9.76
N PRO A 302 -2.85 0.33 -10.14
CA PRO A 302 -3.54 0.48 -11.42
C PRO A 302 -4.58 1.60 -11.45
N GLY A 303 -4.67 2.39 -10.38
CA GLY A 303 -5.61 3.50 -10.27
C GLY A 303 -5.21 4.71 -11.09
N LYS A 304 -6.20 5.51 -11.49
CA LYS A 304 -6.02 6.80 -12.18
C LYS A 304 -5.26 7.84 -11.34
N THR A 305 -5.30 7.70 -10.02
CA THR A 305 -4.60 8.54 -9.04
C THR A 305 -3.08 8.54 -9.22
N THR A 306 -2.52 7.50 -9.85
CA THR A 306 -1.07 7.39 -10.07
C THR A 306 -0.53 8.49 -10.98
N ALA A 307 -1.28 8.87 -12.02
CA ALA A 307 -0.84 9.85 -13.02
C ALA A 307 -1.31 11.28 -12.72
N ALA A 308 -2.24 11.42 -11.78
CA ALA A 308 -2.82 12.71 -11.38
C ALA A 308 -2.96 12.81 -9.85
N PRO A 309 -1.85 12.80 -9.08
CA PRO A 309 -1.91 13.03 -7.63
C PRO A 309 -2.10 14.53 -7.33
N GLY A 310 -2.33 14.87 -6.06
CA GLY A 310 -2.37 16.27 -5.62
C GLY A 310 -3.51 17.06 -6.25
N GLY A 311 -3.24 18.29 -6.68
CA GLY A 311 -4.23 19.18 -7.29
C GLY A 311 -4.80 18.66 -8.61
N TYR A 312 -4.12 17.71 -9.26
CA TYR A 312 -4.61 17.05 -10.48
C TYR A 312 -5.64 15.94 -10.19
N SER A 313 -5.92 15.60 -8.93
CA SER A 313 -6.89 14.55 -8.58
C SER A 313 -8.31 14.82 -9.10
N ILE A 314 -8.65 16.08 -9.38
CA ILE A 314 -9.91 16.44 -10.04
C ILE A 314 -10.15 15.67 -11.36
N PHE A 315 -9.06 15.28 -12.04
CA PHE A 315 -9.12 14.53 -13.29
C PHE A 315 -9.23 13.01 -13.08
N SER A 316 -8.98 12.48 -11.88
CA SER A 316 -9.18 11.05 -11.59
C SER A 316 -10.65 10.70 -11.38
N ASP A 317 -11.41 11.64 -10.81
CA ASP A 317 -12.74 11.38 -10.23
C ASP A 317 -13.90 11.71 -11.19
N HIS A 318 -13.60 12.10 -12.43
CA HIS A 318 -14.59 12.50 -13.46
C HIS A 318 -15.59 13.58 -13.02
N SER A 319 -15.35 14.24 -11.88
CA SER A 319 -16.25 15.26 -11.33
C SER A 319 -16.40 16.47 -12.23
N LEU A 320 -15.37 16.73 -13.05
CA LEU A 320 -15.33 17.85 -13.98
C LEU A 320 -15.90 17.50 -15.37
N SER A 321 -15.94 16.22 -15.74
CA SER A 321 -16.39 15.78 -17.07
C SER A 321 -17.82 15.27 -17.00
N GLN A 322 -18.78 16.13 -17.31
CA GLN A 322 -20.13 15.68 -17.64
C GLN A 322 -20.09 14.90 -18.95
N ASN A 323 -20.85 13.81 -19.04
CA ASN A 323 -20.94 13.04 -20.29
C ASN A 323 -21.46 13.97 -21.39
N ALA A 324 -20.82 14.00 -22.56
CA ALA A 324 -21.19 14.92 -23.64
C ALA A 324 -22.64 14.73 -24.14
N LEU A 325 -23.26 13.60 -23.81
CA LEU A 325 -24.68 13.31 -24.10
C LEU A 325 -25.65 13.75 -23.00
N ASP A 326 -25.16 14.22 -21.85
CA ASP A 326 -25.96 14.66 -20.69
C ASP A 326 -26.46 16.11 -20.79
N ILE A 327 -26.12 16.78 -21.90
CA ILE A 327 -26.48 18.19 -22.19
C ILE A 327 -28.00 18.42 -22.17
N VAL A 328 -28.81 17.38 -22.39
CA VAL A 328 -30.27 17.48 -22.50
C VAL A 328 -30.99 17.41 -21.15
N ALA A 329 -30.40 16.80 -20.12
CA ALA A 329 -31.03 16.69 -18.80
C ALA A 329 -30.78 17.92 -17.92
N THR A 330 -29.64 18.60 -18.08
CA THR A 330 -29.30 19.81 -17.35
C THR A 330 -29.55 21.04 -18.22
N GLY A 331 -30.82 21.39 -18.41
CA GLY A 331 -31.18 22.70 -18.91
C GLY A 331 -30.59 23.79 -18.00
N ARG A 332 -29.56 24.50 -18.50
CA ARG A 332 -28.99 25.76 -17.94
C ARG A 332 -28.73 25.78 -16.42
N SER A 333 -27.49 25.50 -16.02
CA SER A 333 -26.73 26.13 -14.91
C SER A 333 -25.45 25.30 -14.73
N SER A 334 -24.23 25.77 -14.53
CA SER A 334 -23.71 26.99 -13.92
C SER A 334 -22.22 27.10 -14.30
N PHE A 335 -21.80 28.19 -14.96
CA PHE A 335 -20.38 28.58 -15.08
C PHE A 335 -20.02 29.70 -14.09
N THR A 336 -20.90 29.97 -13.13
CA THR A 336 -20.70 30.91 -12.03
C THR A 336 -21.45 30.37 -10.81
N ALA A 337 -20.84 30.49 -9.63
CA ALA A 337 -21.32 30.05 -8.31
C ALA A 337 -21.02 28.58 -7.93
N GLN A 338 -19.76 28.32 -7.60
CA GLN A 338 -19.43 27.49 -6.44
C GLN A 338 -18.67 28.34 -5.41
N GLU A 339 -19.19 29.54 -5.15
CA GLU A 339 -19.07 30.18 -3.84
C GLU A 339 -20.39 29.93 -3.11
N GLU A 340 -20.26 29.62 -1.81
CA GLU A 340 -21.36 29.49 -0.84
C GLU A 340 -22.31 28.29 -1.00
N ASN A 341 -21.92 27.14 -0.44
CA ASN A 341 -22.69 26.52 0.66
C ASN A 341 -22.15 25.11 0.96
N THR A 342 -21.49 24.96 2.11
CA THR A 342 -21.47 23.66 2.79
C THR A 342 -21.33 23.89 4.29
N LYS A 343 -22.47 23.97 4.96
CA LYS A 343 -22.79 23.65 6.36
C LYS A 343 -24.24 24.11 6.52
N GLU A 344 -25.20 23.20 6.55
CA GLU A 344 -25.82 22.80 7.83
C GLU A 344 -26.33 21.36 7.75
N LYS A 345 -25.93 20.55 8.73
CA LYS A 345 -26.59 19.29 9.09
C LYS A 345 -26.88 19.37 10.59
N GLU A 346 -28.16 19.25 10.92
CA GLU A 346 -28.84 18.83 12.16
C GLU A 346 -30.13 19.67 12.27
N LYS A 347 -31.35 19.15 12.46
CA LYS A 347 -31.80 17.90 13.07
C LYS A 347 -33.22 17.56 12.61
N ASP A 348 -33.52 16.27 12.72
CA ASP A 348 -34.81 15.57 12.65
C ASP A 348 -36.02 16.28 13.29
N GLY A 349 -37.22 15.99 12.75
CA GLY A 349 -38.47 16.12 13.51
C GLY A 349 -39.76 16.31 12.71
N THR A 350 -40.28 15.23 12.10
CA THR A 350 -41.70 14.81 12.05
C THR A 350 -42.84 15.84 11.80
N GLY A 351 -43.69 15.53 10.80
CA GLY A 351 -45.15 15.54 10.99
C GLY A 351 -46.00 16.47 10.11
N GLU A 352 -46.71 15.85 9.17
CA GLU A 352 -48.10 16.09 8.73
C GLU A 352 -48.61 17.46 8.20
N LYS A 353 -49.06 17.38 6.95
CA LYS A 353 -50.40 17.73 6.39
C LYS A 353 -50.84 19.19 6.17
N ASP A 354 -51.28 19.34 4.92
CA ASP A 354 -52.48 20.03 4.42
C ASP A 354 -52.49 21.56 4.24
N LEU A 355 -52.46 21.93 2.95
CA LEU A 355 -53.51 22.68 2.22
C LEU A 355 -54.07 23.97 2.87
N GLN A 356 -53.71 25.15 2.32
CA GLN A 356 -54.61 26.02 1.54
C GLN A 356 -54.08 27.46 1.40
N GLU A 357 -53.95 27.87 0.13
CA GLU A 357 -54.53 29.05 -0.51
C GLU A 357 -54.51 30.45 0.17
N ALA A 358 -53.89 31.38 -0.58
CA ALA A 358 -54.19 32.80 -0.78
C ALA A 358 -54.33 33.75 0.44
N THR A 359 -53.53 34.82 0.45
CA THR A 359 -53.93 36.20 0.09
C THR A 359 -52.78 37.18 0.43
N GLN A 360 -52.37 38.03 -0.53
CA GLN A 360 -51.42 39.15 -0.35
C GLN A 360 -52.10 40.32 0.45
N PRO A 361 -51.53 41.54 0.64
CA PRO A 361 -50.14 42.02 0.54
C PRO A 361 -49.68 42.91 1.75
N ALA A 362 -48.36 43.13 1.79
CA ALA A 362 -47.62 44.34 2.19
C ALA A 362 -48.03 45.19 3.43
N LYS A 363 -47.08 45.36 4.36
CA LYS A 363 -46.72 46.68 4.92
C LYS A 363 -45.30 46.70 5.51
N ARG A 364 -44.52 47.67 5.06
CA ARG A 364 -43.16 48.01 5.48
C ARG A 364 -43.21 48.70 6.84
N THR A 365 -42.33 48.35 7.77
CA THR A 365 -41.84 49.30 8.79
C THR A 365 -40.34 49.11 9.03
N ARG A 366 -39.64 50.24 8.87
CA ARG A 366 -38.22 50.47 9.12
C ARG A 366 -37.93 50.47 10.62
N GLY A 367 -36.77 49.91 11.00
CA GLY A 367 -35.78 50.62 11.81
C GLY A 367 -35.54 50.13 13.24
N ARG A 368 -34.37 49.49 13.46
CA ARG A 368 -33.55 49.66 14.68
C ARG A 368 -32.07 49.31 14.36
N PRO A 369 -31.06 50.04 14.88
CA PRO A 369 -29.75 50.18 14.23
C PRO A 369 -28.75 49.06 14.58
N PRO A 370 -27.68 48.86 13.78
CA PRO A 370 -26.73 47.78 13.97
C PRO A 370 -25.77 48.08 15.13
N ALA A 371 -25.60 47.10 16.02
CA ALA A 371 -24.56 47.09 17.03
C ALA A 371 -23.18 46.99 16.36
N ARG A 372 -22.25 47.85 16.82
CA ARG A 372 -20.84 47.93 16.41
C ARG A 372 -20.17 46.55 16.42
N ARG A 373 -19.82 46.04 15.24
CA ARG A 373 -18.92 44.89 15.07
C ARG A 373 -17.47 45.38 15.17
N LYS A 374 -16.64 44.64 15.90
CA LYS A 374 -15.18 44.86 15.97
C LYS A 374 -14.53 44.22 14.73
N PRO A 375 -13.74 44.96 13.93
CA PRO A 375 -13.27 44.51 12.61
C PRO A 375 -12.15 43.45 12.64
N ASP A 376 -11.43 43.26 13.74
CA ASP A 376 -10.17 42.49 13.71
C ASP A 376 -10.38 40.96 13.71
N ALA A 377 -11.55 40.46 14.14
CA ALA A 377 -11.83 39.03 14.17
C ALA A 377 -12.34 38.47 12.83
N GLU A 378 -13.08 39.28 12.05
CA GLU A 378 -13.65 38.87 10.76
C GLU A 378 -12.54 38.73 9.69
N VAL A 379 -11.55 39.63 9.67
CA VAL A 379 -10.41 39.60 8.71
C VAL A 379 -9.54 38.34 8.89
N SER A 380 -9.32 37.90 10.13
CA SER A 380 -8.54 36.67 10.40
C SER A 380 -9.22 35.41 9.87
N ASN A 381 -10.56 35.41 9.90
CA ASN A 381 -11.35 34.26 9.47
C ASN A 381 -11.40 34.17 7.95
N ASP A 382 -11.50 35.31 7.25
CA ASP A 382 -11.48 35.37 5.79
C ASP A 382 -10.14 34.95 5.18
N GLU A 383 -9.02 35.41 5.74
CA GLU A 383 -7.69 34.99 5.29
C GLU A 383 -7.44 33.50 5.59
N SER A 384 -7.92 32.99 6.73
CA SER A 384 -7.83 31.55 7.02
C SER A 384 -8.68 30.71 6.06
N ASN A 385 -9.88 31.18 5.70
CA ASN A 385 -10.74 30.53 4.73
C ASN A 385 -10.13 30.54 3.32
N LYS A 386 -9.50 31.65 2.93
CA LYS A 386 -8.76 31.78 1.67
C LYS A 386 -7.58 30.79 1.62
N ARG A 387 -6.76 30.71 2.68
CA ARG A 387 -5.66 29.74 2.77
C ARG A 387 -6.14 28.31 2.68
N ARG A 388 -7.26 27.99 3.34
CA ARG A 388 -7.90 26.67 3.25
C ARG A 388 -8.39 26.33 1.84
N ARG A 389 -8.99 27.30 1.13
CA ARG A 389 -9.37 27.12 -0.28
C ARG A 389 -8.15 26.89 -1.19
N ILE A 390 -7.06 27.62 -0.97
CA ILE A 390 -5.79 27.43 -1.71
C ILE A 390 -5.24 26.03 -1.43
N ALA A 391 -5.17 25.62 -0.16
CA ALA A 391 -4.72 24.30 0.23
C ALA A 391 -5.56 23.20 -0.43
N GLN A 392 -6.89 23.33 -0.41
CA GLN A 392 -7.80 22.39 -1.06
C GLN A 392 -7.59 22.33 -2.58
N GLY A 393 -7.36 23.46 -3.25
CA GLY A 393 -7.08 23.48 -4.69
C GLY A 393 -5.73 22.86 -5.06
N ARG A 394 -4.71 23.04 -4.20
CA ARG A 394 -3.34 22.53 -4.44
C ARG A 394 -3.19 21.04 -4.13
N PHE A 395 -3.82 20.55 -3.07
CA PHE A 395 -3.71 19.16 -2.64
C PHE A 395 -4.85 18.27 -3.15
N GLY A 396 -5.97 18.86 -3.60
CA GLY A 396 -7.11 18.13 -4.13
C GLY A 396 -7.73 17.21 -3.08
N VAL A 397 -7.94 15.95 -3.44
CA VAL A 397 -8.44 14.88 -2.55
C VAL A 397 -7.33 14.18 -1.75
N SER A 398 -6.08 14.61 -1.92
CA SER A 398 -4.92 14.04 -1.23
C SER A 398 -4.48 14.92 -0.05
N GLY A 399 -3.76 14.33 0.91
CA GLY A 399 -3.18 15.11 2.01
C GLY A 399 -4.19 15.53 3.08
N ASP A 400 -5.34 14.87 3.17
CA ASP A 400 -6.15 14.94 4.39
C ASP A 400 -5.51 14.05 5.47
N ALA A 401 -5.62 14.44 6.75
CA ALA A 401 -4.98 13.72 7.86
C ALA A 401 -5.41 12.24 7.95
N ASP A 402 -6.64 11.94 7.53
CA ASP A 402 -7.27 10.61 7.62
C ASP A 402 -7.53 9.96 6.25
N ASP A 403 -6.83 10.39 5.18
CA ASP A 403 -7.02 9.84 3.84
C ASP A 403 -6.61 8.35 3.72
N GLY A 404 -5.86 7.84 4.70
CA GLY A 404 -5.38 6.46 4.72
C GLY A 404 -4.29 6.17 3.66
N VAL A 405 -3.73 7.19 3.02
CA VAL A 405 -2.69 7.15 1.97
C VAL A 405 -1.38 7.80 2.46
N GLY A 406 -1.27 8.05 3.78
CA GLY A 406 -0.11 8.70 4.38
C GLY A 406 1.26 8.08 4.04
N ILE A 407 2.20 8.96 3.70
CA ILE A 407 3.61 8.66 3.46
C ILE A 407 4.46 9.20 4.63
N GLU A 408 5.33 8.35 5.16
CA GLU A 408 6.12 8.68 6.37
C GLU A 408 7.36 9.53 6.11
N ALA A 409 7.94 9.41 4.91
CA ALA A 409 9.17 10.09 4.56
C ALA A 409 9.16 10.49 3.09
N PHE A 410 9.60 11.71 2.81
CA PHE A 410 9.74 12.24 1.47
C PHE A 410 11.06 13.03 1.40
N ARG A 411 11.86 12.78 0.37
CA ARG A 411 13.13 13.47 0.16
C ARG A 411 13.17 13.97 -1.28
N VAL A 412 13.70 15.17 -1.47
CA VAL A 412 13.89 15.79 -2.78
C VAL A 412 15.28 16.41 -2.86
N GLY A 413 15.95 16.20 -3.99
CA GLY A 413 17.17 16.89 -4.36
C GLY A 413 16.85 17.96 -5.40
N ILE A 414 17.25 19.20 -5.13
CA ILE A 414 17.06 20.36 -5.99
C ILE A 414 18.43 20.70 -6.56
N ARG A 415 18.56 20.66 -7.88
CA ARG A 415 19.76 21.02 -8.65
C ARG A 415 19.42 22.04 -9.75
N ASP A 416 18.52 22.94 -9.39
CA ASP A 416 18.07 24.00 -10.27
C ASP A 416 19.19 25.02 -10.48
N ALA A 417 19.24 25.59 -11.67
CA ALA A 417 20.05 26.78 -11.89
C ALA A 417 19.57 27.89 -10.96
N PHE A 418 20.50 28.50 -10.24
CA PHE A 418 20.16 29.64 -9.40
C PHE A 418 19.73 30.80 -10.31
N PRO A 419 18.57 31.45 -10.08
CA PRO A 419 18.15 32.55 -10.93
C PRO A 419 19.20 33.65 -10.88
N GLY A 420 19.81 33.96 -12.03
CA GLY A 420 20.73 35.08 -12.14
C GLY A 420 20.01 36.35 -11.68
N LEU A 421 20.63 37.11 -10.78
CA LEU A 421 20.09 38.37 -10.27
C LEU A 421 20.02 39.39 -11.43
N SER A 422 18.92 39.39 -12.19
CA SER A 422 18.64 40.43 -13.17
C SER A 422 18.09 41.66 -12.46
N ASN A 423 18.92 42.32 -11.64
CA ASN A 423 18.62 43.68 -11.21
C ASN A 423 18.94 44.62 -12.39
N GLY A 424 17.91 45.32 -12.87
CA GLY A 424 17.84 46.03 -14.15
C GLY A 424 18.80 47.22 -14.39
N SER A 425 20.07 47.14 -14.02
CA SER A 425 21.10 48.05 -14.53
C SER A 425 22.55 47.53 -14.47
N VAL A 426 22.79 46.34 -13.92
CA VAL A 426 24.11 45.70 -13.99
C VAL A 426 23.89 44.21 -14.14
N SER A 427 24.19 43.68 -15.32
CA SER A 427 24.40 42.25 -15.53
C SER A 427 25.63 41.85 -14.71
N VAL A 428 25.44 41.52 -13.43
CA VAL A 428 26.45 40.73 -12.71
C VAL A 428 26.47 39.40 -13.47
N PRO A 429 27.59 39.01 -14.09
CA PRO A 429 27.65 37.71 -14.74
C PRO A 429 27.27 36.70 -13.66
N ALA A 430 26.39 35.74 -13.99
CA ALA A 430 26.27 34.53 -13.20
C ALA A 430 27.70 34.10 -12.82
N LEU A 431 27.92 33.64 -11.59
CA LEU A 431 29.23 33.07 -11.21
C LEU A 431 29.45 31.85 -12.11
N VAL A 432 30.00 32.10 -13.29
CA VAL A 432 30.40 31.10 -14.26
C VAL A 432 31.65 30.52 -13.63
N ASP A 433 31.60 29.24 -13.30
CA ASP A 433 32.79 28.55 -12.84
C ASP A 433 33.85 28.70 -13.95
N SER A 434 34.95 29.40 -13.63
CA SER A 434 35.88 29.93 -14.63
C SER A 434 36.62 28.84 -15.43
N GLU A 435 36.46 27.58 -15.02
CA GLU A 435 37.06 26.41 -15.66
C GLU A 435 36.11 25.65 -16.61
N THR A 436 34.78 25.83 -16.55
CA THR A 436 33.83 25.00 -17.32
C THR A 436 32.74 25.74 -18.10
N GLY A 437 32.53 27.05 -17.88
CA GLY A 437 31.51 27.79 -18.62
C GLY A 437 30.06 27.41 -18.28
N SER A 438 29.84 26.57 -17.27
CA SER A 438 28.51 26.11 -16.86
C SER A 438 27.87 27.02 -15.80
N GLU A 439 26.55 27.23 -15.93
CA GLU A 439 25.69 27.94 -14.98
C GLU A 439 25.73 27.27 -13.59
N TRP A 440 26.00 28.04 -12.52
CA TRP A 440 26.08 27.52 -11.14
C TRP A 440 24.75 26.89 -10.68
N ARG A 441 24.82 25.66 -10.16
CA ARG A 441 23.68 24.87 -9.69
C ARG A 441 23.94 24.39 -8.26
N PRO A 442 23.26 24.94 -7.24
CA PRO A 442 23.36 24.42 -5.89
C PRO A 442 22.74 23.02 -5.78
N ASP A 443 23.38 22.11 -5.03
CA ASP A 443 22.83 20.81 -4.63
C ASP A 443 22.13 20.94 -3.28
N VAL A 444 20.83 21.23 -3.28
CA VAL A 444 20.03 21.35 -2.04
C VAL A 444 19.21 20.07 -1.84
N ARG A 445 19.35 19.44 -0.68
CA ARG A 445 18.57 18.24 -0.32
C ARG A 445 17.62 18.55 0.83
N VAL A 446 16.33 18.34 0.60
CA VAL A 446 15.28 18.55 1.60
C VAL A 446 14.65 17.21 1.95
N GLY A 447 14.52 16.92 3.25
CA GLY A 447 13.92 15.70 3.75
C GLY A 447 12.82 15.98 4.77
N PHE A 448 11.63 15.43 4.51
CA PHE A 448 10.48 15.48 5.39
C PHE A 448 10.24 14.11 6.02
N ARG A 449 9.84 14.10 7.29
CA ARG A 449 9.47 12.88 8.01
C ARG A 449 8.28 13.14 8.94
N GLY A 450 7.33 12.22 8.97
CA GLY A 450 6.14 12.32 9.80
C GLY A 450 5.28 11.06 9.70
N LYS A 451 4.04 11.12 10.20
CA LYS A 451 3.05 10.06 9.96
C LYS A 451 2.46 10.18 8.54
N HIS A 452 2.16 11.41 8.15
CA HIS A 452 1.73 11.76 6.80
C HIS A 452 2.36 13.11 6.42
N VAL A 453 3.38 13.07 5.56
CA VAL A 453 4.13 14.28 5.17
C VAL A 453 3.24 15.32 4.49
N PHE A 454 2.51 14.93 3.44
CA PHE A 454 1.70 15.89 2.67
C PHE A 454 0.53 16.48 3.46
N ALA A 455 -0.09 15.73 4.38
CA ALA A 455 -1.08 16.29 5.29
C ALA A 455 -0.48 17.33 6.24
N GLY A 456 0.75 17.08 6.73
CA GLY A 456 1.48 18.08 7.52
C GLY A 456 1.82 19.34 6.72
N ILE A 457 2.26 19.20 5.46
CA ILE A 457 2.53 20.36 4.59
C ILE A 457 1.24 21.14 4.32
N ARG A 458 0.12 20.45 4.04
CA ARG A 458 -1.18 21.08 3.86
C ARG A 458 -1.61 21.85 5.10
N GLU A 459 -1.45 21.28 6.28
CA GLU A 459 -1.75 21.95 7.56
C GLU A 459 -0.90 23.23 7.75
N LEU A 460 0.38 23.20 7.35
CA LEU A 460 1.24 24.39 7.39
C LEU A 460 0.78 25.49 6.42
N VAL A 461 0.22 25.12 5.27
CA VAL A 461 -0.40 26.08 4.33
C VAL A 461 -1.68 26.67 4.93
N GLU A 462 -2.53 25.84 5.52
CA GLU A 462 -3.78 26.27 6.16
C GLU A 462 -3.51 27.24 7.33
N ARG A 463 -2.43 27.01 8.09
CA ARG A 463 -1.98 27.91 9.17
C ARG A 463 -1.26 29.17 8.67
N GLY A 464 -0.91 29.24 7.38
CA GLY A 464 -0.20 30.38 6.78
C GLY A 464 1.29 30.43 7.08
N VAL A 465 1.90 29.30 7.49
CA VAL A 465 3.36 29.17 7.65
C VAL A 465 4.02 28.97 6.27
N VAL A 466 3.32 28.32 5.34
CA VAL A 466 3.75 28.11 3.97
C VAL A 466 2.79 28.84 3.05
N ASP A 467 3.30 29.67 2.13
CA ASP A 467 2.48 30.26 1.09
C ASP A 467 2.10 29.22 0.03
N GLY A 468 0.83 28.80 0.04
CA GLY A 468 0.30 27.82 -0.93
C GLY A 468 0.27 28.32 -2.37
N VAL A 469 0.43 29.62 -2.62
CA VAL A 469 0.46 30.19 -3.98
C VAL A 469 1.83 29.97 -4.62
N SER A 470 2.92 30.27 -3.92
CA SER A 470 4.29 30.06 -4.39
C SER A 470 4.81 28.63 -4.23
N MET A 471 4.10 27.78 -3.49
CA MET A 471 4.49 26.39 -3.26
C MET A 471 4.59 25.58 -4.58
N PRO A 472 5.73 24.89 -4.81
CA PRO A 472 5.93 24.08 -6.02
C PRO A 472 5.14 22.77 -5.97
N GLY A 473 4.77 22.23 -7.15
CA GLY A 473 3.96 21.01 -7.26
C GLY A 473 4.60 19.73 -6.67
N TRP A 474 5.92 19.67 -6.51
CA TRP A 474 6.54 18.53 -5.82
C TRP A 474 6.17 18.49 -4.32
N MET A 475 5.81 19.61 -3.71
CA MET A 475 5.37 19.68 -2.30
C MET A 475 3.92 19.22 -2.12
N THR A 476 3.12 19.13 -3.18
CA THR A 476 1.74 18.64 -3.14
C THR A 476 1.61 17.14 -3.41
N GLY A 477 2.74 16.45 -3.64
CA GLY A 477 2.79 15.02 -3.92
C GLY A 477 2.57 14.65 -5.39
N GLU A 478 2.62 15.62 -6.30
CA GLU A 478 2.39 15.43 -7.74
C GLU A 478 3.54 14.75 -8.48
N VAL A 479 4.78 14.88 -7.99
CA VAL A 479 5.95 14.37 -8.71
C VAL A 479 6.10 12.87 -8.53
N GLU A 480 6.25 12.19 -9.66
CA GLU A 480 6.65 10.81 -9.80
C GLU A 480 8.10 10.61 -9.30
N GLY A 481 8.29 10.68 -7.97
CA GLY A 481 9.63 10.71 -7.39
C GLY A 481 9.64 10.69 -5.86
N VAL A 482 8.52 10.36 -5.21
CA VAL A 482 8.53 10.05 -3.77
C VAL A 482 9.39 8.81 -3.60
N GLY A 483 10.65 9.00 -3.26
CA GLY A 483 11.51 7.89 -2.99
C GLY A 483 12.87 8.27 -2.44
N GLU A 484 13.30 7.48 -1.46
CA GLU A 484 14.60 7.52 -0.80
C GLU A 484 15.61 6.87 -1.75
N GLY A 485 16.35 7.68 -2.52
CA GLY A 485 17.43 7.23 -3.39
C GLY A 485 18.69 8.04 -3.13
N GLU A 486 19.67 7.40 -2.50
CA GLU A 486 21.07 7.85 -2.48
C GLU A 486 21.76 7.15 -3.66
N GLY A 487 22.23 7.92 -4.62
CA GLY A 487 22.88 7.40 -5.82
C GLY A 487 23.38 8.56 -6.65
N GLU A 488 24.70 8.59 -6.81
CA GLU A 488 25.42 9.44 -7.75
C GLU A 488 24.67 9.41 -9.11
N ASP A 489 24.38 10.60 -9.65
CA ASP A 489 23.62 10.84 -10.90
C ASP A 489 22.08 10.69 -10.90
N GLY A 490 21.42 10.77 -9.74
CA GLY A 490 19.96 10.87 -9.62
C GLY A 490 19.35 12.18 -10.15
N VAL A 491 19.27 12.34 -11.48
CA VAL A 491 18.50 13.40 -12.15
C VAL A 491 17.07 12.92 -12.36
N THR A 492 16.13 13.32 -11.49
CA THR A 492 14.72 13.46 -11.89
C THR A 492 14.51 14.86 -12.44
N SER A 493 15.07 15.12 -13.62
CA SER A 493 14.63 16.23 -14.47
C SER A 493 13.74 15.65 -15.56
N LYS A 494 12.44 15.50 -15.25
CA LYS A 494 11.46 15.54 -16.33
C LYS A 494 11.46 17.01 -16.80
N ARG A 495 12.11 17.27 -17.93
CA ARG A 495 11.98 18.51 -18.69
C ARG A 495 10.53 18.62 -19.20
N GLY A 496 9.63 19.01 -18.31
CA GLY A 496 8.28 19.45 -18.63
C GLY A 496 8.31 20.96 -18.88
N VAL A 497 7.76 21.37 -20.02
CA VAL A 497 7.66 22.75 -20.47
C VAL A 497 6.93 23.59 -19.42
N GLY A 498 7.69 24.37 -18.65
CA GLY A 498 7.19 25.26 -17.60
C GLY A 498 8.35 25.77 -16.75
N ARG A 499 8.91 26.93 -17.10
CA ARG A 499 9.93 27.60 -16.29
C ARG A 499 9.31 28.07 -14.97
N VAL A 500 9.42 27.27 -13.91
CA VAL A 500 9.29 27.76 -12.54
C VAL A 500 10.45 27.17 -11.73
N SER A 501 11.39 28.01 -11.33
CA SER A 501 12.55 27.64 -10.51
C SER A 501 12.11 27.33 -9.08
N ALA A 502 12.50 26.18 -8.53
CA ALA A 502 12.21 25.82 -7.14
C ALA A 502 12.89 26.78 -6.14
N PHE A 503 13.97 27.44 -6.53
CA PHE A 503 14.71 28.39 -5.70
C PHE A 503 13.96 29.71 -5.49
N ALA A 504 13.19 30.17 -6.48
CA ALA A 504 12.38 31.39 -6.34
C ALA A 504 11.28 31.24 -5.28
N ALA A 505 10.74 30.02 -5.10
CA ALA A 505 9.74 29.72 -4.07
C ALA A 505 10.34 29.72 -2.65
N PHE A 506 11.59 29.27 -2.49
CA PHE A 506 12.24 29.19 -1.17
C PHE A 506 12.65 30.58 -0.64
N LEU A 507 13.06 31.50 -1.52
CA LEU A 507 13.38 32.88 -1.13
C LEU A 507 12.14 33.70 -0.77
N GLY A 508 10.97 33.39 -1.35
CA GLY A 508 9.68 33.95 -0.93
C GLY A 508 9.27 33.56 0.50
N TRP A 509 9.90 32.51 1.06
CA TRP A 509 9.65 32.02 2.42
C TRP A 509 10.27 32.90 3.52
N HIS A 510 11.14 33.87 3.15
CA HIS A 510 11.87 34.71 4.11
C HIS A 510 11.49 36.22 4.06
N GLN A 511 10.56 36.64 3.19
CA GLN A 511 10.02 38.00 3.24
C GLN A 511 8.73 38.03 4.05
N GLY A 512 8.88 37.96 5.37
CA GLY A 512 7.92 38.57 6.28
C GLY A 512 8.04 40.09 6.15
N GLU A 513 6.92 40.75 5.87
CA GLU A 513 6.80 42.20 5.89
C GLU A 513 7.08 42.74 7.30
N ASP A 514 8.33 43.10 7.59
CA ASP A 514 8.62 44.07 8.66
C ASP A 514 8.25 45.47 8.14
N GLY A 515 6.97 45.78 8.25
CA GLY A 515 6.40 47.09 8.01
C GLY A 515 6.53 48.01 9.23
N SER A 516 7.36 49.04 9.08
CA SER A 516 7.29 50.35 9.74
C SER A 516 7.83 50.50 11.18
N GLY A 517 8.93 51.26 11.27
CA GLY A 517 9.33 52.02 12.44
C GLY A 517 10.24 53.15 11.96
N ARG A 518 9.81 54.39 12.19
CA ARG A 518 10.56 55.62 11.93
C ARG A 518 11.93 55.64 12.57
#